data_AF-A0A4Q0A4W3-F1
#
_entry.id   AF-A0A4Q0A4W3-F1
#
_cell.length_a   1.000
_cell.length_b   1.000
_cell.length_c   1.000
_cell.angle_alpha   90.00
_cell.angle_beta   90.00
_cell.angle_gamma   90.00
#
_symmetry.space_group_name_H-M   'P 1'
#
loop_
_entity.id
_entity.type
_entity.pdbx_description
1 polymer ?
#
loop_
_entity_poly.entity_id
_entity_poly.type
_entity_poly.pdbx_seq_one_letter_code
_entity_poly.pdbx_strand_id
1 'polypeptide(L)'
;MAGPRMEVFRFGIYVFFPIAIMIYFGDPTFYDRHVRQALKDLYPPPEECNKVGTTRSEIMAQLEEIKKARAAKRANEPKSAE
;
A
#
# COMPACT_ATOMS: atom_id res chain seq x y z
N MET A 1 7.75 45.21 20.93
CA MET A 1 6.64 44.58 20.18
C MET A 1 6.42 45.40 18.91
N ALA A 2 6.83 44.89 17.75
CA ALA A 2 6.59 45.60 16.50
C ALA A 2 5.07 45.64 16.26
N GLY A 3 4.50 46.83 16.05
CA GLY A 3 3.06 47.10 16.18
C GLY A 3 2.12 46.33 15.24
N PRO A 4 0.82 46.69 15.21
CA PRO A 4 -0.29 45.90 14.65
C PRO A 4 -0.09 45.32 13.23
N ARG A 5 0.74 45.97 12.40
CA ARG A 5 1.10 45.49 11.05
C ARG A 5 1.84 44.15 11.06
N MET A 6 2.65 43.88 12.08
CA MET A 6 3.43 42.64 12.15
C MET A 6 2.59 41.44 12.58
N GLU A 7 1.53 41.67 13.35
CA GLU A 7 0.58 40.63 13.73
C GLU A 7 -0.26 40.21 12.52
N VAL A 8 -0.70 41.16 11.68
CA VAL A 8 -1.42 40.86 10.43
C VAL A 8 -0.54 40.08 9.44
N PHE A 9 0.74 40.42 9.32
CA PHE A 9 1.68 39.68 8.46
C PHE A 9 1.88 38.23 8.92
N ARG A 10 2.11 38.02 10.22
CA ARG A 10 2.27 36.67 10.80
C ARG A 10 1.00 35.85 10.65
N PHE A 11 -0.16 36.46 10.90
CA PHE A 11 -1.46 35.84 10.70
C PHE A 11 -1.65 35.40 9.24
N GLY A 12 -1.33 36.28 8.29
CA GLY A 12 -1.33 35.96 6.86
C GLY A 12 -0.46 34.74 6.54
N ILE A 13 0.80 34.72 6.99
CA ILE A 13 1.69 33.56 6.78
C ILE A 13 1.09 32.30 7.38
N TYR A 14 0.60 32.33 8.62
CA TYR A 14 0.06 31.14 9.27
C TYR A 14 -1.21 30.60 8.63
N VAL A 15 -1.99 31.43 7.95
CA VAL A 15 -3.17 30.99 7.20
C VAL A 15 -2.78 30.52 5.79
N PHE A 16 -2.00 31.31 5.05
CA PHE A 16 -1.66 30.99 3.66
C PHE A 16 -0.66 29.85 3.52
N PHE A 17 0.27 29.69 4.46
CA PHE A 17 1.27 28.62 4.42
C PHE A 17 0.66 27.21 4.41
N PRO A 18 -0.20 26.81 5.37
CA PRO A 18 -0.81 25.48 5.33
C PRO A 18 -1.76 25.31 4.15
N ILE A 19 -2.48 26.36 3.73
CA ILE A 19 -3.38 26.30 2.56
C ILE A 19 -2.58 26.07 1.27
N ALA A 20 -1.48 26.80 1.08
CA ALA A 20 -0.62 26.65 -0.10
C ALA A 20 0.03 25.27 -0.15
N ILE A 21 0.50 24.75 0.98
CA ILE A 21 1.03 23.38 1.09
C ILE A 21 -0.06 22.36 0.74
N MET A 22 -1.28 22.55 1.25
CA MET A 22 -2.40 21.65 0.95
C MET A 22 -2.77 21.66 -0.54
N ILE A 23 -2.77 22.83 -1.19
CA ILE A 23 -3.05 22.91 -2.64
C ILE A 23 -1.93 22.24 -3.45
N TYR A 24 -0.67 22.43 -3.06
CA TYR A 24 0.47 21.89 -3.80
C TYR A 24 0.63 20.37 -3.63
N PHE A 25 0.56 19.88 -2.40
CA PHE A 25 0.77 18.46 -2.08
C PHE A 25 -0.52 17.64 -2.05
N GLY A 26 -1.67 18.28 -1.86
CA GLY A 26 -2.98 17.62 -1.86
C GLY A 26 -3.58 17.44 -3.25
N ASP A 27 -2.92 17.93 -4.29
CA ASP A 27 -3.35 17.67 -5.65
C ASP A 27 -3.24 16.17 -5.99
N PRO A 28 -4.30 15.53 -6.52
CA PRO A 28 -4.28 14.10 -6.85
C PRO A 28 -3.14 13.72 -7.79
N THR A 29 -2.72 14.63 -8.68
CA THR A 29 -1.64 14.38 -9.63
C THR A 29 -0.27 14.35 -8.96
N PHE A 30 -0.08 15.09 -7.86
CA PHE A 30 1.15 15.02 -7.07
C PHE A 30 1.31 13.62 -6.48
N TYR A 31 0.24 13.09 -5.88
CA TYR A 31 0.20 11.75 -5.29
C TYR A 31 0.48 10.66 -6.34
N ASP A 32 -0.20 10.72 -7.49
CA ASP A 32 0.00 9.74 -8.55
C ASP A 32 1.42 9.76 -9.12
N ARG A 33 2.04 10.94 -9.22
CA ARG A 33 3.40 11.07 -9.75
C ARG A 33 4.46 10.63 -8.76
N HIS A 34 4.35 10.99 -7.48
CA HIS A 34 5.47 10.79 -6.54
C HIS A 34 5.26 9.59 -5.62
N VAL A 35 4.03 9.36 -5.14
CA VAL A 35 3.75 8.31 -4.14
C VAL A 35 3.40 7.00 -4.81
N ARG A 36 2.55 7.03 -5.84
CA ARG A 36 2.12 5.80 -6.53
C ARG A 36 3.24 5.13 -7.31
N GLN A 37 4.22 5.89 -7.80
CA GLN A 37 5.42 5.34 -8.42
C GLN A 37 6.28 4.59 -7.41
N ALA A 38 6.58 5.20 -6.26
CA ALA A 38 7.33 4.54 -5.18
C ALA A 38 6.65 3.25 -4.67
N LEU A 39 5.31 3.22 -4.65
CA LEU A 39 4.54 2.03 -4.29
C LEU A 39 4.69 0.88 -5.31
N LYS A 40 4.90 1.17 -6.60
CA LYS A 40 5.10 0.14 -7.62
C LYS A 40 6.45 -0.56 -7.49
N ASP A 41 7.48 0.16 -7.04
CA ASP A 41 8.79 -0.44 -6.80
C ASP A 41 8.80 -1.28 -5.52
N LEU A 42 7.95 -0.92 -4.55
CA LEU A 42 7.87 -1.59 -3.25
C LEU A 42 7.00 -2.84 -3.25
N TYR A 43 5.89 -2.84 -4.01
CA TYR A 43 4.95 -3.95 -4.08
C TYR A 43 4.90 -4.55 -5.47
N PRO A 44 4.92 -5.90 -5.59
CA PRO A 44 4.71 -6.55 -6.87
C PRO A 44 3.36 -6.13 -7.47
N PRO A 45 3.25 -6.05 -8.80
CA PRO A 45 2.02 -5.64 -9.46
C PRO A 45 0.87 -6.57 -9.05
N PRO A 46 -0.36 -6.04 -8.95
CA PRO A 46 -1.53 -6.81 -8.50
C PRO A 46 -1.85 -8.03 -9.38
N GLU A 47 -1.31 -8.07 -10.60
CA GLU A 47 -1.42 -9.20 -11.52
C GLU A 47 -0.58 -10.41 -11.10
N GLU A 48 0.57 -10.17 -10.45
CA GLU A 48 1.48 -11.21 -9.92
C GLU A 48 1.05 -11.68 -8.52
N CYS A 49 0.22 -10.90 -7.83
CA CYS A 49 -0.32 -11.28 -6.54
C CYS A 49 -1.25 -12.50 -6.65
N ASN A 50 -1.19 -13.37 -5.64
CA ASN A 50 -2.04 -14.55 -5.58
C ASN A 50 -3.53 -14.15 -5.56
N LYS A 51 -4.29 -14.63 -6.55
CA LYS A 51 -5.73 -14.36 -6.67
C LYS A 51 -6.50 -15.39 -5.85
N VAL A 52 -6.95 -14.98 -4.67
CA VAL A 52 -7.85 -15.82 -3.86
C VAL A 52 -9.20 -15.94 -4.55
N GLY A 53 -9.78 -17.14 -4.52
CA GLY A 53 -11.14 -17.34 -5.00
C GLY A 53 -12.12 -16.48 -4.20
N THR A 54 -13.03 -15.80 -4.90
CA THR A 54 -14.03 -14.95 -4.23
C THR A 54 -15.32 -15.73 -3.97
N THR A 55 -15.54 -16.79 -4.75
CA THR A 55 -16.72 -17.66 -4.66
C THR A 55 -16.44 -18.87 -3.78
N ARG A 56 -17.44 -19.35 -3.03
CA ARG A 56 -17.32 -20.53 -2.16
C ARG A 56 -16.77 -21.76 -2.89
N SER A 57 -17.21 -22.00 -4.13
CA SER A 57 -16.73 -23.11 -4.96
C SER A 57 -15.23 -23.01 -5.27
N GLU A 58 -14.76 -21.84 -5.67
CA GLU A 58 -13.35 -21.57 -5.96
C GLU A 58 -12.47 -21.75 -4.71
N ILE A 59 -12.96 -21.29 -3.55
CA ILE A 59 -12.25 -21.44 -2.27
C ILE A 59 -12.09 -22.93 -1.92
N MET A 60 -13.14 -23.73 -2.08
CA MET A 60 -13.08 -25.17 -1.81
C MET A 60 -12.10 -25.87 -2.74
N ALA A 61 -12.09 -25.53 -4.04
CA ALA A 61 -11.15 -26.08 -5.01
C ALA A 61 -9.69 -25.74 -4.67
N GLN A 62 -9.38 -24.47 -4.36
CA GLN A 62 -8.04 -24.06 -3.95
C GLN A 62 -7.60 -24.77 -2.66
N LEU A 63 -8.51 -24.97 -1.71
CA LEU A 63 -8.22 -25.65 -0.45
C LEU A 63 -7.89 -27.14 -0.66
N GLU A 64 -8.54 -27.81 -1.61
CA GLU A 64 -8.20 -29.18 -1.99
C GLU A 64 -6.82 -29.28 -2.65
N GLU A 65 -6.48 -28.35 -3.54
CA GLU A 65 -5.14 -28.27 -4.14
C GLU A 65 -4.05 -28.08 -3.08
N ILE A 66 -4.26 -27.16 -2.14
CA ILE A 66 -3.33 -26.92 -1.03
C ILE A 66 -3.15 -28.17 -0.18
N LYS A 67 -4.23 -28.91 0.11
CA LYS A 67 -4.16 -30.18 0.86
C LYS A 67 -3.33 -31.23 0.11
N LYS A 68 -3.56 -31.38 -1.20
CA LYS A 68 -2.79 -32.31 -2.06
C LYS A 68 -1.31 -31.94 -2.10
N ALA A 69 -0.99 -30.67 -2.30
CA ALA A 69 0.39 -30.18 -2.31
C ALA A 69 1.12 -30.42 -0.98
N ARG A 70 0.43 -30.21 0.16
CA ARG A 70 0.98 -30.51 1.49
C ARG A 70 1.23 -32.01 1.70
N ALA A 71 0.31 -32.86 1.27
CA ALA A 71 0.48 -34.31 1.35
C ALA A 71 1.67 -34.80 0.51
N ALA A 72 1.82 -34.27 -0.71
CA ALA A 72 2.94 -34.58 -1.58
C ALA A 72 4.28 -34.15 -0.97
N LYS A 73 4.37 -32.94 -0.38
CA LYS A 73 5.58 -32.49 0.31
C LYS A 73 5.96 -33.42 1.47
N ARG A 74 5.00 -33.83 2.30
CA ARG A 74 5.23 -34.76 3.41
C ARG A 74 5.70 -36.14 2.96
N ALA A 75 5.24 -36.61 1.80
CA ALA A 75 5.67 -37.88 1.23
C ALA A 75 7.08 -37.81 0.63
N ASN A 76 7.48 -36.64 0.15
CA ASN A 76 8.80 -36.38 -0.45
C ASN A 76 9.85 -35.89 0.55
N GLU A 77 9.47 -35.56 1.79
CA GLU A 77 10.43 -35.40 2.88
C GLU A 77 11.05 -36.78 3.14
N PRO A 78 12.33 -37.03 2.75
CA PRO A 78 13.00 -38.24 3.18
C PRO A 78 12.97 -38.19 4.70
N LYS A 79 12.46 -39.23 5.36
CA LYS A 79 12.60 -39.38 6.81
C LYS A 79 14.08 -39.17 7.10
N SER A 80 14.44 -38.00 7.63
CA SER A 80 15.80 -37.69 8.03
C SER A 80 16.27 -38.85 8.87
N ALA A 81 17.33 -39.48 8.36
CA ALA A 81 17.84 -40.78 8.72
C ALA A 81 17.88 -41.00 10.24
N GLU A 82 17.28 -42.10 10.67
CA GLU A 82 17.71 -42.89 11.83
C GLU A 82 18.38 -44.15 11.29
#